data_AF-A0AAV9WAD1-F1
#
_entry.id   AF-A0AAV9WAD1-F1
#
_cell.length_a   1.000
_cell.length_b   1.000
_cell.length_c   1.000
_cell.angle_alpha   90.00
_cell.angle_beta   90.00
_cell.angle_gamma   90.00
#
_symmetry.space_group_name_H-M   'P 1'
#
loop_
_entity.id
_entity.type
_entity.pdbx_description
1 polymer ?
#
loop_
_entity_poly.entity_id
_entity_poly.type
_entity_poly.pdbx_seq_one_letter_code
_entity_poly.pdbx_strand_id
1 'polypeptide(L)'
;MISTNLFLISLVASINAIPVPVPKPQTPDMNTLDTCPKNGAIVCGPDGTSFYLCNFGRAVPMGSVAAGTSCKNGKIVTIGASVAPTAEPEVEPTKPSYFPVPTYTTSAELVMTTPAKVTPTPAPNPEEDELTTTITSIQEITTKRTSTVLVTLTGEAPSATGEIPAPSATSDPSAEGIVITEDIILQVGPAAKSCPRATNSDRAPEECATAEYAAPFITKAFKDYGINTVGEAAAILSLMQYESGDFQFNTNQFGINGVSGRPGQGTRNQMLVNFIIQYAQESTSTESIKPGLTAENIDGESDEIKNKVLALVLGDDKTWASGAWFYKTHAPCADVMPGLQKSPVSLAAWELYITQCIGTTVADRADKFKLAVKGLGGTLAA
;
A
#
# COMPACT_ATOMS: atom_id res chain seq x y z
N MET A 1 -41.11 38.96 -90.60
CA MET A 1 -39.82 38.46 -90.09
C MET A 1 -39.21 39.55 -89.22
N ILE A 2 -39.54 39.54 -87.93
CA ILE A 2 -39.01 40.51 -86.96
C ILE A 2 -38.67 39.75 -85.69
N SER A 3 -37.47 40.04 -85.21
CA SER A 3 -36.67 39.45 -84.16
C SER A 3 -37.27 39.67 -82.76
N THR A 4 -37.33 38.61 -81.95
CA THR A 4 -37.72 38.65 -80.54
C THR A 4 -36.49 38.89 -79.68
N ASN A 5 -36.34 40.10 -79.12
CA ASN A 5 -35.39 40.40 -78.05
C ASN A 5 -36.15 40.35 -76.71
N LEU A 6 -35.90 39.31 -75.91
CA LEU A 6 -36.43 39.18 -74.56
C LEU A 6 -35.30 39.49 -73.56
N PHE A 7 -35.50 40.57 -72.79
CA PHE A 7 -34.63 41.05 -71.72
C PHE A 7 -34.48 39.99 -70.61
N LEU A 8 -33.24 39.57 -70.31
CA LEU A 8 -32.90 38.81 -69.11
C LEU A 8 -32.70 39.77 -67.93
N ILE A 9 -33.57 39.67 -66.93
CA ILE A 9 -33.44 40.30 -65.62
C ILE A 9 -32.58 39.36 -64.75
N SER A 10 -31.38 39.80 -64.34
CA SER A 10 -30.57 39.12 -63.34
C SER A 10 -31.12 39.37 -61.94
N LEU A 11 -31.68 38.34 -61.30
CA LEU A 11 -31.89 38.31 -59.85
C LEU A 11 -30.56 37.93 -59.18
N VAL A 12 -30.01 38.83 -58.38
CA VAL A 12 -28.91 38.53 -57.46
C VAL A 12 -29.53 38.02 -56.15
N ALA A 13 -29.44 36.72 -55.91
CA ALA A 13 -29.84 36.12 -54.64
C ALA A 13 -28.70 36.28 -53.62
N SER A 14 -28.95 37.06 -52.55
CA SER A 14 -28.08 37.12 -51.38
C SER A 14 -28.09 35.77 -50.67
N ILE A 15 -26.91 35.13 -50.62
CA ILE A 15 -26.69 33.89 -49.89
C ILE A 15 -26.50 34.26 -48.42
N ASN A 16 -27.54 34.06 -47.61
CA ASN A 16 -27.39 34.08 -46.16
C ASN A 16 -26.53 32.87 -45.74
N ALA A 17 -25.40 33.15 -45.11
CA ALA A 17 -24.52 32.14 -44.53
C ALA A 17 -25.28 31.37 -43.43
N ILE A 18 -25.44 30.07 -43.64
CA ILE A 18 -25.94 29.14 -42.62
C ILE A 18 -24.83 29.03 -41.56
N PRO A 19 -25.11 29.25 -40.26
CA PRO A 19 -24.12 29.02 -39.23
C PRO A 19 -23.74 27.53 -39.21
N VAL A 20 -22.49 27.25 -39.52
CA VAL A 20 -21.88 25.92 -39.36
C VAL A 20 -21.95 25.56 -37.88
N PRO A 21 -22.44 24.37 -37.50
CA PRO A 21 -22.39 23.92 -36.12
C PRO A 21 -20.94 23.91 -35.64
N VAL A 22 -20.63 24.74 -34.65
CA VAL A 22 -19.34 24.66 -33.95
C VAL A 22 -19.25 23.26 -33.35
N PRO A 23 -18.20 22.47 -33.68
CA PRO A 23 -18.00 21.18 -33.05
C PRO A 23 -17.97 21.37 -31.54
N LYS A 24 -18.83 20.66 -30.80
CA LYS A 24 -18.74 20.61 -29.34
C LYS A 24 -17.30 20.20 -28.98
N PRO A 25 -16.68 20.79 -27.92
CA PRO A 25 -15.36 20.35 -27.46
C PRO A 25 -15.41 18.84 -27.28
N GLN A 26 -14.66 18.12 -28.10
CA GLN A 26 -14.50 16.69 -27.94
C GLN A 26 -13.73 16.50 -26.64
N THR A 27 -14.34 15.84 -25.65
CA THR A 27 -13.60 15.28 -24.53
C THR A 27 -12.49 14.40 -25.10
N PRO A 28 -11.21 14.64 -24.73
CA PRO A 28 -10.09 13.85 -25.24
C PRO A 28 -10.32 12.36 -24.99
N ASP A 29 -10.10 11.54 -26.01
CA ASP A 29 -10.04 10.09 -25.89
C ASP A 29 -8.80 9.73 -25.07
N MET A 30 -9.01 9.34 -23.81
CA MET A 30 -7.94 9.04 -22.84
C MET A 30 -7.06 7.85 -23.28
N ASN A 31 -7.47 7.06 -24.27
CA ASN A 31 -6.71 5.91 -24.78
C ASN A 31 -5.59 6.29 -25.77
N THR A 32 -5.38 7.57 -26.06
CA THR A 32 -4.33 8.03 -26.98
C THR A 32 -3.13 8.67 -26.28
N LEU A 33 -3.16 8.77 -24.94
CA LEU A 33 -2.07 9.29 -24.10
C LEU A 33 -1.23 8.18 -23.43
N ASP A 34 -1.45 6.92 -23.82
CA ASP A 34 -0.95 5.71 -23.14
C ASP A 34 0.56 5.46 -23.23
N THR A 35 1.35 6.37 -23.81
CA THR A 35 2.82 6.22 -23.82
C THR A 35 3.48 7.49 -23.33
N CYS A 36 3.80 7.52 -22.04
CA CYS A 36 4.64 8.57 -21.49
C CYS A 36 6.14 8.22 -21.63
N PRO A 37 7.01 9.21 -21.90
CA PRO A 37 8.41 8.95 -22.25
C PRO A 37 9.29 8.54 -21.06
N LYS A 38 9.01 9.03 -19.84
CA LYS A 38 9.78 8.74 -18.63
C LYS A 38 9.00 9.11 -17.37
N ASN A 39 9.09 8.29 -16.32
CA ASN A 39 8.54 8.63 -15.01
C ASN A 39 9.03 10.01 -14.53
N GLY A 40 8.10 10.83 -14.06
CA GLY A 40 8.32 12.22 -13.67
C GLY A 40 8.29 13.22 -14.82
N ALA A 41 8.17 12.80 -16.08
CA ALA A 41 8.01 13.72 -17.21
C ALA A 41 6.63 14.40 -17.18
N ILE A 42 6.58 15.69 -17.45
CA ILE A 42 5.31 16.39 -17.68
C ILE A 42 4.85 16.08 -19.11
N VAL A 43 3.59 15.71 -19.27
CA VAL A 43 2.91 15.58 -20.57
C VAL A 43 1.88 16.69 -20.67
N CYS A 44 1.87 17.41 -21.77
CA CYS A 44 0.96 18.54 -21.98
C CYS A 44 -0.32 18.06 -22.65
N GLY A 45 -1.47 18.53 -22.17
CA GLY A 45 -2.73 18.34 -22.86
C GLY A 45 -2.73 19.01 -24.25
N PRO A 46 -3.59 18.56 -25.18
CA PRO A 46 -3.61 19.07 -26.56
C PRO A 46 -3.87 20.58 -26.66
N ASP A 47 -4.63 21.11 -25.70
CA ASP A 47 -4.97 22.52 -25.59
C ASP A 47 -3.89 23.37 -24.90
N GLY A 48 -2.86 22.73 -24.34
CA GLY A 48 -1.83 23.37 -23.52
C GLY A 48 -2.37 24.01 -22.24
N THR A 49 -3.64 23.76 -21.86
CA THR A 49 -4.25 24.31 -20.64
C THR A 49 -4.28 23.28 -19.51
N SER A 50 -4.03 22.02 -19.82
CA SER A 50 -3.90 20.92 -18.85
C SER A 50 -2.51 20.29 -18.92
N PHE A 51 -2.10 19.67 -17.82
CA PHE A 51 -0.87 18.88 -17.78
C PHE A 51 -1.05 17.60 -16.96
N TYR A 52 -0.20 16.64 -17.27
CA TYR A 52 -0.16 15.31 -16.67
C TYR A 52 1.26 15.04 -16.18
N LEU A 53 1.41 14.26 -15.13
CA LEU A 53 2.68 13.75 -14.68
C LEU A 53 2.80 12.29 -15.08
N CYS A 54 3.87 11.94 -15.78
CA CYS A 54 4.14 10.53 -16.09
C CYS A 54 4.47 9.78 -14.80
N ASN A 55 3.73 8.71 -14.54
CA ASN A 55 4.03 7.76 -13.49
C ASN A 55 3.96 6.33 -14.05
N PHE A 56 5.08 5.62 -14.04
CA PHE A 56 5.25 4.25 -14.57
C PHE A 56 4.62 4.04 -15.95
N GLY A 57 4.95 4.92 -16.90
CA GLY A 57 4.48 4.84 -18.29
C GLY A 57 3.06 5.38 -18.53
N ARG A 58 2.32 5.74 -17.48
CA ARG A 58 0.96 6.30 -17.55
C ARG A 58 0.94 7.80 -17.28
N ALA A 59 0.04 8.54 -17.94
CA ALA A 59 -0.16 9.96 -17.73
C ALA A 59 -1.17 10.18 -16.58
N VAL A 60 -0.71 10.64 -15.42
CA VAL A 60 -1.58 10.98 -14.28
C VAL A 60 -2.04 12.44 -14.41
N PRO A 61 -3.35 12.75 -14.45
CA PRO A 61 -3.83 14.12 -14.61
C PRO A 61 -3.48 14.98 -13.39
N MET A 62 -2.85 16.14 -13.63
CA MET A 62 -2.47 17.10 -12.58
C MET A 62 -3.37 18.34 -12.56
N GLY A 63 -4.32 18.44 -13.49
CA GLY A 63 -5.27 19.55 -13.62
C GLY A 63 -4.83 20.61 -14.63
N SER A 64 -5.45 21.79 -14.52
CA SER A 64 -5.14 22.94 -15.38
C SER A 64 -3.83 23.63 -14.97
N VAL A 65 -3.12 24.19 -15.95
CA VAL A 65 -2.00 25.10 -15.69
C VAL A 65 -2.51 26.42 -15.12
N ALA A 66 -1.67 27.14 -14.38
CA ALA A 66 -2.03 28.42 -13.78
C ALA A 66 -2.36 29.50 -14.83
N ALA A 67 -3.20 30.47 -14.46
CA ALA A 67 -3.53 31.60 -15.32
C ALA A 67 -2.26 32.33 -15.81
N GLY A 68 -2.20 32.64 -17.11
CA GLY A 68 -1.02 33.25 -17.73
C GLY A 68 0.09 32.26 -18.09
N THR A 69 -0.13 30.95 -17.93
CA THR A 69 0.82 29.90 -18.35
C THR A 69 0.19 28.92 -19.34
N SER A 70 1.02 28.16 -20.05
CA SER A 70 0.64 27.10 -21.00
C SER A 70 1.63 25.95 -20.89
N CYS A 71 1.15 24.71 -20.93
CA CYS A 71 2.02 23.55 -21.05
C CYS A 71 2.43 23.36 -22.52
N LYS A 72 3.74 23.41 -22.81
CA LYS A 72 4.31 23.11 -24.13
C LYS A 72 5.57 22.27 -23.98
N ASN A 73 5.68 21.21 -24.78
CA ASN A 73 6.87 20.34 -24.84
C ASN A 73 7.32 19.80 -23.47
N GLY A 74 6.35 19.40 -22.63
CA GLY A 74 6.61 18.88 -21.29
C GLY A 74 7.12 19.92 -20.29
N LYS A 75 6.81 21.21 -20.51
CA LYS A 75 7.15 22.30 -19.60
C LYS A 75 5.97 23.27 -19.48
N ILE A 76 5.77 23.82 -18.29
CA ILE A 76 4.85 24.93 -18.07
C ILE A 76 5.60 26.22 -18.35
N VAL A 77 5.15 26.98 -19.36
CA VAL A 77 5.75 28.24 -19.81
C VAL A 77 4.76 29.40 -19.67
N THR A 78 5.23 30.62 -19.48
CA THR A 78 4.36 31.81 -19.46
C THR A 78 3.87 32.17 -20.87
N ILE A 79 2.60 32.51 -20.99
CA ILE A 79 2.00 32.95 -22.25
C ILE A 79 2.55 34.34 -22.56
N GLY A 80 3.50 34.42 -23.50
CA GLY A 80 4.14 35.68 -23.94
C GLY A 80 5.66 35.72 -23.84
N ALA A 81 6.31 34.69 -23.27
CA ALA A 81 7.76 34.58 -23.29
C ALA A 81 8.24 34.07 -24.67
N SER A 82 8.45 34.99 -25.60
CA SER A 82 9.25 34.74 -26.81
C SER A 82 10.69 34.43 -26.40
N VAL A 83 11.19 33.27 -26.84
CA VAL A 83 12.54 32.78 -26.57
C VAL A 83 13.57 33.62 -27.34
N ALA A 84 14.44 34.32 -26.61
CA ALA A 84 15.77 34.69 -27.10
C ALA A 84 16.81 34.05 -26.16
N PRO A 85 17.85 33.35 -26.67
CA PRO A 85 18.87 32.78 -25.81
C PRO A 85 19.74 33.93 -25.30
N THR A 86 19.67 34.21 -24.01
CA THR A 86 20.54 35.21 -23.37
C THR A 86 21.37 34.52 -22.30
N ALA A 87 22.68 34.77 -22.37
CA ALA A 87 23.70 34.18 -21.53
C ALA A 87 23.45 34.44 -20.03
N GLU A 88 23.82 33.43 -19.26
CA GLU A 88 23.82 33.33 -17.81
C GLU A 88 24.72 34.39 -17.16
N PRO A 89 24.24 35.19 -16.19
CA PRO A 89 25.11 35.90 -15.27
C PRO A 89 25.31 35.07 -14.01
N GLU A 90 26.58 34.87 -13.68
CA GLU A 90 27.11 34.32 -12.45
C GLU A 90 26.58 35.11 -11.24
N VAL A 91 25.86 34.43 -10.33
CA VAL A 91 25.42 35.00 -9.05
C VAL A 91 26.17 34.31 -7.92
N GLU A 92 26.95 35.12 -7.22
CA GLU A 92 27.77 34.77 -6.05
C GLU A 92 26.90 34.31 -4.86
N PRO A 93 27.26 33.23 -4.13
CA PRO A 93 26.43 32.69 -3.07
C PRO A 93 26.54 33.50 -1.78
N THR A 94 25.44 34.11 -1.35
CA THR A 94 25.32 34.69 -0.01
C THR A 94 25.17 33.61 1.07
N LYS A 95 26.03 33.72 2.08
CA LYS A 95 26.17 32.90 3.29
C LYS A 95 24.83 32.66 4.04
N PRO A 96 24.51 31.41 4.45
CA PRO A 96 23.31 31.13 5.23
C PRO A 96 23.41 31.65 6.68
N SER A 97 22.34 32.32 7.10
CA SER A 97 22.09 32.76 8.48
C SER A 97 21.78 31.54 9.36
N TYR A 98 22.53 31.39 10.45
CA TYR A 98 22.40 30.34 11.45
C TYR A 98 21.15 30.60 12.30
N PHE A 99 20.18 29.67 12.29
CA PHE A 99 19.06 29.69 13.23
C PHE A 99 19.50 29.05 14.56
N PRO A 100 19.11 29.62 15.71
CA PRO A 100 19.48 29.07 17.02
C PRO A 100 18.74 27.75 17.30
N VAL A 101 19.50 26.79 17.81
CA VAL A 101 19.04 25.48 18.29
C VAL A 101 18.20 25.67 19.57
N PRO A 102 16.98 25.11 19.68
CA PRO A 102 16.26 25.10 20.94
C PRO A 102 16.88 24.08 21.91
N THR A 103 17.29 24.58 23.08
CA THR A 103 17.68 23.76 24.24
C THR A 103 16.43 23.17 24.89
N TYR A 104 16.35 21.84 24.94
CA TYR A 104 15.37 21.12 25.74
C TYR A 104 15.93 20.82 27.13
N THR A 105 15.26 21.33 28.16
CA THR A 105 15.53 21.05 29.57
C THR A 105 14.94 19.67 29.91
N THR A 106 15.80 18.71 30.23
CA THR A 106 15.40 17.39 30.76
C THR A 106 15.20 17.48 32.28
N SER A 107 13.98 17.29 32.77
CA SER A 107 13.71 16.98 34.18
C SER A 107 12.33 16.35 34.32
N ALA A 108 12.30 15.02 34.43
CA ALA A 108 11.22 14.30 35.09
C ALA A 108 11.83 13.02 35.71
N GLU A 109 11.94 13.03 37.04
CA GLU A 109 12.34 11.88 37.84
C GLU A 109 11.31 10.75 37.70
N LEU A 110 11.78 9.55 37.35
CA LEU A 110 11.01 8.32 37.49
C LEU A 110 11.06 7.86 38.95
N VAL A 111 9.92 7.93 39.64
CA VAL A 111 9.69 7.26 40.91
C VAL A 111 9.43 5.78 40.64
N MET A 112 10.38 4.91 40.95
CA MET A 112 10.18 3.46 40.95
C MET A 112 9.52 3.03 42.26
N THR A 113 8.28 2.52 42.18
CA THR A 113 7.65 1.77 43.27
C THR A 113 7.86 0.28 43.06
N THR A 114 8.59 -0.36 43.98
CA THR A 114 8.76 -1.81 44.11
C THR A 114 7.44 -2.53 44.36
N PRO A 115 7.11 -3.63 43.63
CA PRO A 115 6.01 -4.51 44.00
C PRO A 115 6.40 -5.52 45.09
N ALA A 116 5.40 -5.94 45.86
CA ALA A 116 5.53 -6.84 47.00
C ALA A 116 5.83 -8.30 46.60
N LYS A 117 6.63 -8.94 47.45
CA LYS A 117 7.05 -10.35 47.42
C LYS A 117 5.84 -11.29 47.56
N VAL A 118 5.56 -12.08 46.54
CA VAL A 118 4.58 -13.18 46.59
C VAL A 118 5.31 -14.48 46.91
N THR A 119 4.90 -15.12 48.00
CA THR A 119 5.37 -16.46 48.43
C THR A 119 4.57 -17.53 47.70
N PRO A 120 5.19 -18.55 47.08
CA PRO A 120 4.46 -19.64 46.44
C PRO A 120 4.08 -20.75 47.43
N THR A 121 2.85 -21.25 47.30
CA THR A 121 2.32 -22.48 47.92
C THR A 121 2.66 -23.68 47.03
N PRO A 122 3.01 -24.86 47.56
CA PRO A 122 3.47 -25.99 46.76
C PRO A 122 2.32 -26.75 46.08
N ALA A 123 2.53 -27.14 44.82
CA ALA A 123 1.69 -28.06 44.06
C ALA A 123 2.28 -29.48 44.07
N PRO A 124 1.46 -30.53 43.89
CA PRO A 124 1.84 -31.92 44.15
C PRO A 124 2.61 -32.58 43.00
N ASN A 125 3.37 -33.60 43.40
CA ASN A 125 4.32 -34.42 42.65
C ASN A 125 3.68 -35.20 41.48
N PRO A 126 4.28 -35.20 40.26
CA PRO A 126 4.03 -36.23 39.25
C PRO A 126 5.16 -37.28 39.21
N GLU A 127 4.79 -38.52 38.91
CA GLU A 127 5.67 -39.68 38.72
C GLU A 127 6.76 -39.43 37.66
N GLU A 128 8.00 -39.79 37.99
CA GLU A 128 9.18 -39.75 37.12
C GLU A 128 9.29 -41.05 36.30
N ASP A 129 9.28 -40.93 34.97
CA ASP A 129 9.96 -41.89 34.08
C ASP A 129 11.34 -41.30 33.76
N GLU A 130 12.37 -41.91 34.33
CA GLU A 130 13.75 -41.43 34.32
C GLU A 130 14.45 -41.79 32.99
N LEU A 131 14.53 -40.82 32.06
CA LEU A 131 15.48 -40.87 30.93
C LEU A 131 16.73 -40.08 31.29
N THR A 132 17.74 -40.76 31.84
CA THR A 132 19.06 -40.17 32.13
C THR A 132 19.81 -39.88 30.83
N THR A 133 19.81 -38.62 30.38
CA THR A 133 20.71 -38.14 29.34
C THR A 133 21.81 -37.31 29.98
N THR A 134 23.07 -37.72 29.84
CA THR A 134 24.20 -36.99 30.43
C THR A 134 24.74 -35.96 29.44
N ILE A 135 24.76 -34.68 29.84
CA ILE A 135 25.42 -33.62 29.08
C ILE A 135 26.94 -33.79 29.25
N THR A 136 27.63 -34.10 28.15
CA THR A 136 29.07 -34.37 28.18
C THR A 136 29.91 -33.13 27.90
N SER A 137 29.37 -32.15 27.15
CA SER A 137 30.08 -30.91 26.86
C SER A 137 29.12 -29.80 26.44
N ILE A 138 29.42 -28.58 26.90
CA ILE A 138 28.80 -27.34 26.44
C ILE A 138 29.92 -26.46 25.90
N GLN A 139 29.83 -26.07 24.64
CA GLN A 139 30.79 -25.17 24.02
C GLN A 139 30.07 -23.93 23.52
N GLU A 140 30.49 -22.77 24.01
CA GLU A 140 29.98 -21.49 23.55
C GLU A 140 30.92 -20.94 22.49
N ILE A 141 30.39 -20.75 21.28
CA ILE A 141 31.14 -20.20 20.15
C ILE A 141 30.60 -18.79 19.92
N THR A 142 31.40 -17.80 20.31
CA THR A 142 31.07 -16.38 20.12
C THR A 142 31.76 -15.85 18.87
N THR A 143 30.99 -15.28 17.96
CA THR A 143 31.51 -14.43 16.89
C THR A 143 31.03 -12.99 17.10
N LYS A 144 31.60 -12.02 16.36
CA LYS A 144 31.33 -10.58 16.53
C LYS A 144 29.85 -10.16 16.47
N ARG A 145 28.93 -11.03 16.04
CA ARG A 145 27.50 -10.71 15.90
C ARG A 145 26.54 -11.78 16.43
N THR A 146 27.01 -12.94 16.89
CA THR A 146 26.13 -14.02 17.38
C THR A 146 26.88 -14.93 18.35
N SER A 147 26.21 -15.33 19.43
CA SER A 147 26.65 -16.41 20.34
C SER A 147 25.83 -17.66 20.05
N THR A 148 26.50 -18.77 19.77
CA THR A 148 25.87 -20.08 19.58
C THR A 148 26.39 -21.04 20.65
N VAL A 149 25.47 -21.73 21.33
CA VAL A 149 25.81 -22.76 22.33
C VAL A 149 25.63 -24.13 21.69
N LEU A 150 26.72 -24.88 21.53
CA LEU A 150 26.69 -26.30 21.17
C LEU A 150 26.57 -27.13 22.45
N VAL A 151 25.55 -27.99 22.53
CA VAL A 151 25.41 -28.96 23.61
C VAL A 151 25.59 -30.36 23.03
N THR A 152 26.56 -31.12 23.52
CA THR A 152 26.75 -32.53 23.16
C THR A 152 26.15 -33.42 24.26
N LEU A 153 25.25 -34.30 23.85
CA LEU A 153 24.60 -35.28 24.72
C LEU A 153 25.12 -36.68 24.37
N THR A 154 25.44 -37.49 25.37
CA THR A 154 25.76 -38.92 25.20
C THR A 154 24.72 -39.77 25.92
N GLY A 155 24.06 -40.65 25.17
CA GLY A 155 23.11 -41.65 25.65
C GLY A 155 23.08 -42.84 24.69
N GLU A 156 22.74 -44.01 25.19
CA GLU A 156 22.72 -45.26 24.40
C GLU A 156 21.55 -45.20 23.40
N ALA A 157 21.87 -45.36 22.11
CA ALA A 157 20.88 -45.24 21.04
C ALA A 157 19.88 -46.41 21.10
N PRO A 158 18.56 -46.17 21.02
CA PRO A 158 17.59 -47.26 20.92
C PRO A 158 17.86 -48.05 19.63
N SER A 159 18.11 -49.34 19.78
CA SER A 159 18.40 -50.25 18.68
C SER A 159 17.13 -50.49 17.85
N ALA A 160 16.93 -49.69 16.80
CA ALA A 160 15.83 -49.85 15.85
C ALA A 160 16.35 -50.40 14.51
N THR A 161 16.10 -51.69 14.26
CA THR A 161 16.22 -52.32 12.93
C THR A 161 15.07 -51.84 12.04
N GLY A 162 15.35 -50.86 11.19
CA GLY A 162 14.49 -50.43 10.09
C GLY A 162 15.18 -49.33 9.30
N GLU A 163 15.38 -49.52 7.99
CA GLU A 163 15.89 -48.48 7.09
C GLU A 163 14.97 -47.26 7.13
N ILE A 164 15.43 -46.19 7.78
CA ILE A 164 14.82 -44.87 7.71
C ILE A 164 15.49 -44.14 6.54
N PRO A 165 14.74 -43.66 5.53
CA PRO A 165 15.30 -42.86 4.45
C PRO A 165 15.94 -41.59 5.03
N ALA A 166 17.09 -41.21 4.46
CA ALA A 166 17.90 -40.08 4.90
C ALA A 166 17.02 -38.83 5.20
N PRO A 167 17.25 -38.14 6.33
CA PRO A 167 16.53 -36.91 6.62
C PRO A 167 16.83 -35.90 5.53
N SER A 168 15.82 -35.55 4.73
CA SER A 168 15.87 -34.38 3.86
C SER A 168 16.27 -33.18 4.71
N ALA A 169 17.35 -32.52 4.30
CA ALA A 169 17.81 -31.27 4.88
C ALA A 169 16.60 -30.32 5.00
N THR A 170 16.18 -30.08 6.24
CA THR A 170 15.21 -29.04 6.55
C THR A 170 15.96 -27.74 6.30
N SER A 171 15.70 -27.11 5.17
CA SER A 171 16.18 -25.75 4.92
C SER A 171 15.64 -24.88 6.04
N ASP A 172 16.55 -24.31 6.84
CA ASP A 172 16.28 -23.17 7.71
C ASP A 172 15.41 -22.16 6.93
N PRO A 173 14.37 -21.57 7.53
CA PRO A 173 13.64 -20.49 6.89
C PRO A 173 14.63 -19.40 6.52
N SER A 174 14.73 -19.15 5.22
CA SER A 174 15.71 -18.25 4.62
C SER A 174 15.80 -16.94 5.41
N ALA A 175 17.03 -16.56 5.79
CA ALA A 175 17.35 -15.29 6.40
C ALA A 175 17.01 -14.05 5.52
N GLU A 176 16.42 -14.26 4.34
CA GLU A 176 16.03 -13.23 3.39
C GLU A 176 14.60 -12.68 3.58
N GLY A 177 13.82 -13.21 4.53
CA GLY A 177 12.46 -12.73 4.83
C GLY A 177 11.41 -13.15 3.79
N ILE A 178 10.15 -12.73 3.99
CA ILE A 178 9.06 -13.06 3.06
C ILE A 178 9.16 -12.19 1.80
N VAL A 179 9.20 -12.84 0.63
CA VAL A 179 9.14 -12.18 -0.68
C VAL A 179 7.79 -12.44 -1.32
N ILE A 180 7.09 -11.37 -1.70
CA ILE A 180 5.83 -11.43 -2.44
C ILE A 180 6.12 -11.29 -3.93
N THR A 181 5.70 -12.30 -4.68
CA THR A 181 5.80 -12.33 -6.15
C THR A 181 4.45 -12.02 -6.79
N GLU A 182 4.48 -11.70 -8.09
CA GLU A 182 3.26 -11.57 -8.90
C GLU A 182 2.39 -12.83 -8.81
N ASP A 183 2.98 -14.02 -8.97
CA ASP A 183 2.26 -15.29 -8.93
C ASP A 183 1.50 -15.51 -7.62
N ILE A 184 2.10 -15.12 -6.49
CA ILE A 184 1.44 -15.20 -5.17
C ILE A 184 0.21 -14.31 -5.15
N ILE A 185 0.30 -13.06 -5.64
CA ILE A 185 -0.83 -12.14 -5.68
C ILE A 185 -1.92 -12.65 -6.62
N LEU A 186 -1.56 -13.13 -7.81
CA LEU A 186 -2.50 -13.69 -8.79
C LEU A 186 -3.19 -14.95 -8.28
N GLN A 187 -2.54 -15.74 -7.44
CA GLN A 187 -3.14 -16.92 -6.83
C GLN A 187 -4.27 -16.54 -5.86
N VAL A 188 -4.14 -15.43 -5.13
CA VAL A 188 -5.16 -14.97 -4.17
C VAL A 188 -6.22 -14.11 -4.85
N GLY A 189 -5.81 -13.24 -5.79
CA GLY A 189 -6.67 -12.34 -6.55
C GLY A 189 -6.36 -12.33 -8.05
N PRO A 190 -6.91 -13.28 -8.84
CA PRO A 190 -6.63 -13.40 -10.27
C PRO A 190 -6.98 -12.16 -11.10
N ALA A 191 -7.93 -11.34 -10.64
CA ALA A 191 -8.33 -10.12 -11.33
C ALA A 191 -7.23 -9.03 -11.31
N ALA A 192 -6.21 -9.16 -10.45
CA ALA A 192 -5.04 -8.26 -10.42
C ALA A 192 -4.10 -8.45 -11.63
N LYS A 193 -4.41 -9.36 -12.57
CA LYS A 193 -3.58 -9.58 -13.77
C LYS A 193 -3.55 -8.38 -14.72
N SER A 194 -4.62 -7.60 -14.78
CA SER A 194 -4.72 -6.50 -15.74
C SER A 194 -5.40 -5.27 -15.15
N CYS A 195 -5.01 -4.10 -15.65
CA CYS A 195 -5.66 -2.82 -15.39
C CYS A 195 -5.80 -2.04 -16.71
N PRO A 196 -7.01 -1.65 -17.15
CA PRO A 196 -8.31 -1.97 -16.54
C PRO A 196 -8.57 -3.48 -16.48
N ARG A 197 -9.47 -3.92 -15.59
CA ARG A 197 -9.83 -5.33 -15.46
C ARG A 197 -10.68 -5.75 -16.64
N ALA A 198 -10.59 -7.05 -16.98
CA ALA A 198 -11.34 -7.64 -18.09
C ALA A 198 -12.88 -7.55 -17.90
N THR A 199 -13.35 -7.37 -16.67
CA THR A 199 -14.74 -7.06 -16.39
C THR A 199 -14.92 -5.54 -16.43
N ASN A 200 -15.85 -5.03 -17.24
CA ASN A 200 -16.18 -3.59 -17.39
C ASN A 200 -16.82 -2.97 -16.12
N SER A 201 -16.37 -3.38 -14.94
CA SER A 201 -16.81 -2.95 -13.63
C SER A 201 -15.77 -2.06 -12.93
N ASP A 202 -14.86 -1.44 -13.69
CA ASP A 202 -13.81 -0.57 -13.13
C ASP A 202 -14.41 0.76 -12.67
N ARG A 203 -15.03 0.67 -11.49
CA ARG A 203 -15.08 1.77 -10.54
C ARG A 203 -13.62 2.23 -10.33
N ALA A 204 -13.36 3.53 -10.26
CA ALA A 204 -12.04 4.11 -9.95
C ALA A 204 -10.82 3.48 -10.69
N PRO A 205 -10.76 3.53 -12.04
CA PRO A 205 -9.65 2.95 -12.82
C PRO A 205 -8.27 3.53 -12.44
N GLU A 206 -8.24 4.75 -11.89
CA GLU A 206 -7.06 5.41 -11.34
C GLU A 206 -6.45 4.71 -10.11
N GLU A 207 -7.22 3.90 -9.39
CA GLU A 207 -6.74 3.14 -8.23
C GLU A 207 -6.16 1.76 -8.61
N CYS A 208 -6.44 1.31 -9.84
CA CYS A 208 -6.10 -0.04 -10.29
C CYS A 208 -4.59 -0.23 -10.38
N ALA A 209 -4.11 -1.35 -9.84
CA ALA A 209 -2.74 -1.81 -9.99
C ALA A 209 -2.68 -3.29 -10.34
N THR A 210 -1.68 -3.67 -11.15
CA THR A 210 -1.42 -5.07 -11.47
C THR A 210 -0.68 -5.76 -10.32
N ALA A 211 -0.76 -7.10 -10.30
CA ALA A 211 -0.01 -7.92 -9.36
C ALA A 211 1.52 -7.70 -9.49
N GLU A 212 2.03 -7.60 -10.72
CA GLU A 212 3.44 -7.26 -11.01
C GLU A 212 3.84 -5.93 -10.34
N TYR A 213 2.96 -4.92 -10.43
CA TYR A 213 3.21 -3.61 -9.84
C TYR A 213 3.19 -3.63 -8.31
N ALA A 214 2.23 -4.35 -7.72
CA ALA A 214 2.02 -4.40 -6.27
C ALA A 214 3.12 -5.19 -5.53
N ALA A 215 3.58 -6.30 -6.11
CA ALA A 215 4.53 -7.25 -5.51
C ALA A 215 5.76 -6.61 -4.83
N PRO A 216 6.54 -5.73 -5.49
CA PRO A 216 7.71 -5.12 -4.85
C PRO A 216 7.36 -4.22 -3.67
N PHE A 217 6.23 -3.50 -3.71
CA PHE A 217 5.82 -2.64 -2.60
C PHE A 217 5.33 -3.43 -1.40
N ILE A 218 4.57 -4.51 -1.61
CA ILE A 218 4.14 -5.39 -0.52
C ILE A 218 5.34 -6.10 0.11
N THR A 219 6.28 -6.59 -0.71
CA THR A 219 7.54 -7.18 -0.20
C THR A 219 8.31 -6.17 0.65
N LYS A 220 8.45 -4.93 0.17
CA LYS A 220 9.11 -3.86 0.93
C LYS A 220 8.38 -3.58 2.24
N ALA A 221 7.06 -3.49 2.23
CA ALA A 221 6.26 -3.28 3.43
C ALA A 221 6.45 -4.41 4.45
N PHE A 222 6.43 -5.67 4.00
CA PHE A 222 6.62 -6.82 4.88
C PHE A 222 7.98 -6.78 5.55
N LYS A 223 9.03 -6.40 4.80
CA LYS A 223 10.35 -6.18 5.37
C LYS A 223 10.38 -5.03 6.38
N ASP A 224 9.84 -3.86 6.02
CA ASP A 224 9.87 -2.66 6.87
C ASP A 224 9.13 -2.86 8.21
N TYR A 225 8.05 -3.66 8.19
CA TYR A 225 7.22 -3.97 9.36
C TYR A 225 7.57 -5.31 10.04
N GLY A 226 8.60 -6.01 9.57
CA GLY A 226 9.09 -7.25 10.18
C GLY A 226 8.11 -8.43 10.08
N ILE A 227 7.39 -8.55 8.97
CA ILE A 227 6.49 -9.66 8.65
C ILE A 227 7.33 -10.80 8.07
N ASN A 228 7.62 -11.79 8.91
CA ASN A 228 8.65 -12.79 8.61
C ASN A 228 8.11 -14.23 8.50
N THR A 229 6.84 -14.46 8.85
CA THR A 229 6.25 -15.80 8.79
C THR A 229 5.18 -15.91 7.71
N VAL A 230 4.99 -17.12 7.19
CA VAL A 230 3.98 -17.40 6.15
C VAL A 230 2.57 -17.09 6.65
N GLY A 231 2.24 -17.41 7.91
CA GLY A 231 0.90 -17.17 8.46
C GLY A 231 0.58 -15.67 8.59
N GLU A 232 1.54 -14.86 9.05
CA GLU A 232 1.38 -13.40 9.09
C GLU A 232 1.20 -12.80 7.68
N ALA A 233 2.10 -13.15 6.76
CA ALA A 233 2.06 -12.68 5.38
C ALA A 233 0.74 -13.07 4.68
N ALA A 234 0.30 -14.32 4.84
CA ALA A 234 -0.96 -14.80 4.28
C ALA A 234 -2.18 -14.10 4.87
N ALA A 235 -2.18 -13.82 6.17
CA ALA A 235 -3.27 -13.12 6.85
C ALA A 235 -3.43 -11.68 6.34
N ILE A 236 -2.33 -10.95 6.19
CA ILE A 236 -2.35 -9.57 5.68
C ILE A 236 -2.74 -9.57 4.19
N LEU A 237 -2.15 -10.44 3.38
CA LEU A 237 -2.39 -10.48 1.93
C LEU A 237 -3.83 -10.88 1.59
N SER A 238 -4.40 -11.83 2.31
CA SER A 238 -5.81 -12.23 2.15
C SER A 238 -6.79 -11.14 2.60
N LEU A 239 -6.48 -10.42 3.67
CA LEU A 239 -7.26 -9.25 4.08
C LEU A 239 -7.23 -8.18 2.99
N MET A 240 -6.05 -7.84 2.49
CA MET A 240 -5.90 -6.84 1.43
C MET A 240 -6.69 -7.24 0.20
N GLN A 241 -6.55 -8.49 -0.27
CA GLN A 241 -7.31 -9.00 -1.41
C GLN A 241 -8.82 -8.80 -1.21
N TYR A 242 -9.35 -9.16 -0.04
CA TYR A 242 -10.80 -9.12 0.18
C TYR A 242 -11.32 -7.68 0.25
N GLU A 243 -10.66 -6.84 1.05
CA GLU A 243 -11.12 -5.48 1.34
C GLU A 243 -10.97 -4.54 0.13
N SER A 244 -9.96 -4.74 -0.70
CA SER A 244 -9.69 -3.89 -1.87
C SER A 244 -10.28 -4.42 -3.17
N GLY A 245 -11.07 -5.50 -3.12
CA GLY A 245 -11.60 -6.17 -4.30
C GLY A 245 -10.48 -6.63 -5.23
N ASP A 246 -9.71 -7.65 -4.85
CA ASP A 246 -8.55 -8.15 -5.61
C ASP A 246 -7.42 -7.13 -5.79
N PHE A 247 -7.13 -6.30 -4.79
CA PHE A 247 -6.08 -5.27 -4.88
C PHE A 247 -6.43 -4.09 -5.81
N GLN A 248 -7.71 -3.92 -6.19
CA GLN A 248 -8.14 -2.82 -7.09
C GLN A 248 -8.18 -1.48 -6.40
N PHE A 249 -8.78 -1.42 -5.21
CA PHE A 249 -9.20 -0.18 -4.59
C PHE A 249 -8.32 0.20 -3.41
N ASN A 250 -7.91 1.46 -3.35
CA ASN A 250 -7.22 2.05 -2.20
C ASN A 250 -8.09 3.12 -1.51
N THR A 251 -9.30 3.34 -1.99
CA THR A 251 -10.35 4.02 -1.24
C THR A 251 -11.57 3.12 -1.12
N ASN A 252 -12.53 3.48 -0.27
CA ASN A 252 -13.76 2.72 -0.16
C ASN A 252 -14.63 2.94 -1.42
N GLN A 253 -14.59 1.95 -2.31
CA GLN A 253 -15.38 1.86 -3.52
C GLN A 253 -16.59 0.92 -3.37
N PHE A 254 -16.99 0.56 -2.15
CA PHE A 254 -18.12 -0.33 -1.88
C PHE A 254 -19.11 0.36 -0.95
N GLY A 255 -19.80 1.38 -1.48
CA GLY A 255 -20.89 2.00 -0.77
C GLY A 255 -22.17 1.15 -0.75
N ILE A 256 -23.06 1.47 0.17
CA ILE A 256 -24.38 0.83 0.30
C ILE A 256 -25.39 1.66 -0.51
N ASN A 257 -26.25 1.01 -1.31
CA ASN A 257 -27.36 1.64 -2.05
C ASN A 257 -26.96 2.81 -2.98
N GLY A 258 -25.79 2.73 -3.64
CA GLY A 258 -25.35 3.75 -4.60
C GLY A 258 -24.76 5.02 -3.98
N VAL A 259 -24.62 5.08 -2.66
CA VAL A 259 -23.81 6.11 -1.99
C VAL A 259 -22.33 5.81 -2.24
N SER A 260 -21.48 6.84 -2.34
CA SER A 260 -20.02 6.63 -2.32
C SER A 260 -19.61 5.92 -1.02
N GLY A 261 -18.47 5.23 -1.01
CA GLY A 261 -18.00 4.56 0.22
C GLY A 261 -17.81 5.53 1.39
N ARG A 262 -17.51 5.00 2.57
CA ARG A 262 -17.36 5.84 3.77
C ARG A 262 -16.20 6.84 3.57
N PRO A 263 -16.44 8.15 3.68
CA PRO A 263 -15.40 9.16 3.48
C PRO A 263 -14.20 8.96 4.42
N GLY A 264 -13.00 9.11 3.88
CA GLY A 264 -11.74 8.88 4.60
C GLY A 264 -11.40 7.41 4.85
N GLN A 265 -12.22 6.44 4.43
CA GLN A 265 -11.90 5.02 4.53
C GLN A 265 -11.07 4.55 3.31
N GLY A 266 -9.98 3.84 3.59
CA GLY A 266 -8.99 3.28 2.65
C GLY A 266 -7.86 2.66 3.50
N THR A 267 -6.70 2.22 3.07
CA THR A 267 -6.10 1.94 1.78
C THR A 267 -6.30 0.46 1.45
N ARG A 268 -5.28 -0.36 1.13
CA ARG A 268 -5.54 -1.71 0.59
C ARG A 268 -6.20 -2.68 1.58
N ASN A 269 -6.21 -2.37 2.87
CA ASN A 269 -6.97 -3.09 3.91
C ASN A 269 -8.22 -2.33 4.43
N GLN A 270 -8.64 -1.24 3.77
CA GLN A 270 -9.86 -0.47 4.05
C GLN A 270 -10.07 -0.04 5.52
N MET A 271 -9.01 0.47 6.14
CA MET A 271 -9.03 1.05 7.48
C MET A 271 -10.03 2.21 7.60
N LEU A 272 -10.70 2.28 8.75
CA LEU A 272 -11.54 3.42 9.11
C LEU A 272 -10.72 4.70 9.28
N VAL A 273 -11.38 5.85 9.16
CA VAL A 273 -10.72 7.16 9.11
C VAL A 273 -9.91 7.49 10.38
N ASN A 274 -10.35 7.01 11.55
CA ASN A 274 -9.62 7.14 12.81
C ASN A 274 -8.24 6.45 12.79
N PHE A 275 -8.08 5.39 11.99
CA PHE A 275 -6.78 4.74 11.78
C PHE A 275 -5.99 5.39 10.64
N ILE A 276 -6.68 5.88 9.61
CA ILE A 276 -6.03 6.59 8.51
C ILE A 276 -5.34 7.87 8.97
N ILE A 277 -5.93 8.62 9.90
CA ILE A 277 -5.25 9.78 10.47
C ILE A 277 -4.00 9.40 11.28
N GLN A 278 -4.07 8.34 12.09
CA GLN A 278 -2.89 7.84 12.83
C GLN A 278 -1.78 7.44 11.84
N TYR A 279 -2.15 6.73 10.77
CA TYR A 279 -1.20 6.30 9.75
C TYR A 279 -0.57 7.48 8.99
N ALA A 280 -1.37 8.49 8.64
CA ALA A 280 -0.86 9.70 8.00
C ALA A 280 0.13 10.44 8.92
N GLN A 281 -0.23 10.60 10.19
CA GLN A 281 0.53 11.35 11.20
C GLN A 281 1.87 10.69 11.58
N GLU A 282 2.06 9.39 11.34
CA GLU A 282 3.36 8.76 11.54
C GLU A 282 4.44 9.30 10.59
N SER A 283 4.05 9.70 9.38
CA SER A 283 5.01 10.10 8.34
C SER A 283 4.86 11.55 7.88
N THR A 284 3.69 12.17 8.07
CA THR A 284 3.36 13.50 7.55
C THR A 284 2.41 14.23 8.50
N SER A 285 2.65 15.53 8.72
CA SER A 285 1.73 16.36 9.52
C SER A 285 0.40 16.61 8.80
N THR A 286 -0.72 16.56 9.54
CA THR A 286 -2.06 16.91 9.07
C THR A 286 -2.45 18.37 9.31
N GLU A 287 -1.56 19.17 9.92
CA GLU A 287 -1.84 20.55 10.35
C GLU A 287 -2.19 21.48 9.18
N SER A 288 -1.66 21.22 7.98
CA SER A 288 -1.98 21.97 6.76
C SER A 288 -3.39 21.70 6.21
N ILE A 289 -3.99 20.57 6.59
CA ILE A 289 -5.38 20.25 6.26
C ILE A 289 -6.30 20.95 7.25
N LYS A 290 -6.07 20.72 8.54
CA LYS A 290 -6.74 21.39 9.66
C LYS A 290 -5.93 21.19 10.94
N PRO A 291 -5.65 22.26 11.71
CA PRO A 291 -4.93 22.13 12.98
C PRO A 291 -5.66 21.28 14.01
N GLY A 292 -4.92 20.44 14.73
CA GLY A 292 -5.45 19.67 15.86
C GLY A 292 -6.34 18.48 15.49
N LEU A 293 -6.24 17.98 14.25
CA LEU A 293 -6.90 16.72 13.87
C LEU A 293 -6.29 15.53 14.64
N THR A 294 -7.14 14.64 15.15
CA THR A 294 -6.77 13.46 15.93
C THR A 294 -7.68 12.28 15.59
N ALA A 295 -7.30 11.07 16.01
CA ALA A 295 -8.15 9.89 15.84
C ALA A 295 -9.51 10.03 16.56
N GLU A 296 -9.55 10.80 17.64
CA GLU A 296 -10.73 10.99 18.49
C GLU A 296 -11.73 11.99 17.88
N ASN A 297 -11.28 12.92 17.03
CA ASN A 297 -12.15 13.98 16.49
C ASN A 297 -12.42 13.87 14.98
N ILE A 298 -11.64 13.09 14.23
CA ILE A 298 -11.74 13.03 12.75
C ILE A 298 -13.10 12.52 12.26
N ASP A 299 -13.80 11.69 13.04
CA ASP A 299 -15.14 11.20 12.71
C ASP A 299 -16.18 12.32 12.63
N GLY A 300 -16.02 13.39 13.41
CA GLY A 300 -16.90 14.56 13.41
C GLY A 300 -16.63 15.56 12.27
N GLU A 301 -15.58 15.33 11.48
CA GLU A 301 -15.18 16.25 10.41
C GLU A 301 -15.97 16.02 9.11
N SER A 302 -15.90 17.02 8.22
CA SER A 302 -16.51 16.93 6.89
C SER A 302 -15.83 15.85 6.03
N ASP A 303 -16.60 15.31 5.07
CA ASP A 303 -16.10 14.33 4.10
C ASP A 303 -14.86 14.84 3.34
N GLU A 304 -14.82 16.13 3.03
CA GLU A 304 -13.66 16.76 2.38
C GLU A 304 -12.40 16.67 3.25
N ILE A 305 -12.51 16.93 4.55
CA ILE A 305 -11.36 16.83 5.48
C ILE A 305 -10.91 15.38 5.59
N LYS A 306 -11.85 14.45 5.78
CA LYS A 306 -11.57 13.00 5.86
C LYS A 306 -10.84 12.50 4.62
N ASN A 307 -11.29 12.91 3.43
CA ASN A 307 -10.67 12.53 2.16
C ASN A 307 -9.31 13.20 1.93
N LYS A 308 -9.09 14.45 2.38
CA LYS A 308 -7.77 15.10 2.34
C LYS A 308 -6.76 14.37 3.22
N VAL A 309 -7.17 13.89 4.39
CA VAL A 309 -6.29 13.08 5.26
C VAL A 309 -5.97 11.73 4.59
N LEU A 310 -6.97 11.04 4.04
CA LEU A 310 -6.77 9.80 3.28
C LEU A 310 -5.78 9.99 2.12
N ALA A 311 -5.88 11.10 1.38
CA ALA A 311 -5.00 11.39 0.25
C ALA A 311 -3.50 11.41 0.63
N LEU A 312 -3.15 11.71 1.88
CA LEU A 312 -1.75 11.69 2.36
C LEU A 312 -1.12 10.30 2.33
N VAL A 313 -1.95 9.24 2.35
CA VAL A 313 -1.50 7.84 2.45
C VAL A 313 -1.80 6.99 1.22
N LEU A 314 -2.27 7.60 0.12
CA LEU A 314 -2.60 6.87 -1.12
C LEU A 314 -1.37 6.56 -2.01
N GLY A 315 -0.21 7.18 -1.76
CA GLY A 315 1.03 6.90 -2.49
C GLY A 315 1.51 5.45 -2.31
N ASP A 316 2.23 4.91 -3.29
CA ASP A 316 2.62 3.49 -3.30
C ASP A 316 3.47 3.07 -2.09
N ASP A 317 4.29 3.97 -1.57
CA ASP A 317 5.08 3.74 -0.36
C ASP A 317 4.21 3.48 0.89
N LYS A 318 2.96 3.94 0.90
CA LYS A 318 2.04 3.86 2.05
C LYS A 318 0.84 2.95 1.79
N THR A 319 0.23 3.01 0.62
CA THR A 319 -1.01 2.28 0.32
C THR A 319 -0.82 0.75 0.38
N TRP A 320 0.31 0.25 -0.13
CA TRP A 320 0.66 -1.17 -0.09
C TRP A 320 1.13 -1.63 1.27
N ALA A 321 1.59 -0.69 2.11
CA ALA A 321 2.09 -0.97 3.44
C ALA A 321 1.02 -0.92 4.53
N SER A 322 -0.18 -0.41 4.23
CA SER A 322 -1.22 -0.14 5.22
C SER A 322 -1.67 -1.36 6.02
N GLY A 323 -1.74 -2.54 5.38
CA GLY A 323 -2.09 -3.79 6.05
C GLY A 323 -1.02 -4.23 7.05
N ALA A 324 0.25 -4.11 6.67
CA ALA A 324 1.37 -4.45 7.55
C ALA A 324 1.51 -3.43 8.70
N TRP A 325 1.35 -2.14 8.40
CA TRP A 325 1.30 -1.09 9.41
C TRP A 325 0.21 -1.39 10.45
N PHE A 326 -1.04 -1.55 10.02
CA PHE A 326 -2.17 -1.78 10.92
C PHE A 326 -1.95 -3.02 11.78
N TYR A 327 -1.50 -4.12 11.15
CA TYR A 327 -1.17 -5.34 11.87
C TYR A 327 -0.16 -5.10 12.98
N LYS A 328 0.88 -4.29 12.75
CA LYS A 328 1.95 -4.03 13.73
C LYS A 328 1.58 -2.99 14.79
N THR A 329 0.72 -2.04 14.48
CA THR A 329 0.46 -0.87 15.35
C THR A 329 -0.87 -0.96 16.10
N HIS A 330 -1.85 -1.69 15.59
CA HIS A 330 -3.13 -1.83 16.26
C HIS A 330 -3.03 -2.81 17.44
N ALA A 331 -3.27 -2.30 18.66
CA ALA A 331 -3.00 -3.04 19.90
C ALA A 331 -3.66 -4.44 19.98
N PRO A 332 -4.94 -4.64 19.60
CA PRO A 332 -5.56 -5.97 19.56
C PRO A 332 -4.86 -6.99 18.66
N CYS A 333 -4.04 -6.55 17.69
CA CYS A 333 -3.29 -7.45 16.83
C CYS A 333 -2.12 -8.12 17.53
N ALA A 334 -1.58 -7.53 18.61
CA ALA A 334 -0.47 -8.09 19.36
C ALA A 334 -0.81 -9.49 19.93
N ASP A 335 -2.03 -9.68 20.42
CA ASP A 335 -2.47 -10.93 21.06
C ASP A 335 -2.61 -12.09 20.08
N VAL A 336 -2.86 -11.81 18.79
CA VAL A 336 -3.05 -12.83 17.75
C VAL A 336 -1.76 -13.18 17.00
N MET A 337 -0.74 -12.32 17.03
CA MET A 337 0.51 -12.55 16.28
C MET A 337 1.19 -13.89 16.60
N PRO A 338 1.33 -14.31 17.88
CA PRO A 338 2.00 -15.57 18.19
C PRO A 338 1.31 -16.80 17.59
N GLY A 339 0.00 -16.72 17.34
CA GLY A 339 -0.74 -17.79 16.66
C GLY A 339 -0.42 -17.85 15.17
N LEU A 340 -0.37 -16.68 14.51
CA LEU A 340 -0.06 -16.56 13.08
C LEU A 340 1.40 -16.88 12.74
N GLN A 341 2.32 -16.70 13.70
CA GLN A 341 3.74 -16.97 13.51
C GLN A 341 4.12 -18.45 13.53
N LYS A 342 3.17 -19.34 13.89
CA LYS A 342 3.42 -20.78 13.96
C LYS A 342 3.46 -21.43 12.58
N SER A 343 4.25 -22.51 12.51
CA SER A 343 4.25 -23.46 11.40
C SER A 343 3.96 -24.86 11.95
N PRO A 344 3.01 -25.63 11.40
CA PRO A 344 2.16 -25.28 10.27
C PRO A 344 1.17 -24.14 10.60
N VAL A 345 0.70 -23.44 9.57
CA VAL A 345 -0.17 -22.27 9.69
C VAL A 345 -1.56 -22.69 10.16
N SER A 346 -2.10 -22.00 11.16
CA SER A 346 -3.40 -22.33 11.76
C SER A 346 -4.54 -21.48 11.18
N LEU A 347 -5.60 -22.12 10.68
CA LEU A 347 -6.83 -21.43 10.29
C LEU A 347 -7.48 -20.75 11.49
N ALA A 348 -7.53 -21.41 12.66
CA ALA A 348 -8.08 -20.83 13.87
C ALA A 348 -7.32 -19.56 14.32
N ALA A 349 -5.99 -19.53 14.19
CA ALA A 349 -5.22 -18.31 14.46
C ALA A 349 -5.58 -17.16 13.51
N TRP A 350 -5.83 -17.48 12.23
CA TRP A 350 -6.32 -16.49 11.27
C TRP A 350 -7.74 -16.02 11.57
N GLU A 351 -8.64 -16.89 12.04
CA GLU A 351 -9.98 -16.49 12.47
C GLU A 351 -9.93 -15.52 13.66
N LEU A 352 -9.02 -15.75 14.61
CA LEU A 352 -8.76 -14.81 15.71
C LEU A 352 -8.22 -13.48 15.19
N TYR A 353 -7.34 -13.49 14.19
CA TYR A 353 -6.91 -12.26 13.53
C TYR A 353 -8.08 -11.46 12.93
N ILE A 354 -8.98 -12.12 12.20
CA ILE A 354 -10.14 -11.43 11.62
C ILE A 354 -11.10 -10.92 12.70
N THR A 355 -11.35 -11.71 13.75
CA THR A 355 -12.39 -11.40 14.76
C THR A 355 -11.91 -10.49 15.88
N GLN A 356 -10.65 -10.59 16.30
CA GLN A 356 -10.11 -9.83 17.45
C GLN A 356 -9.23 -8.66 17.03
N CYS A 357 -8.39 -8.83 16.00
CA CYS A 357 -7.52 -7.76 15.50
C CYS A 357 -8.25 -6.86 14.51
N ILE A 358 -8.88 -7.42 13.48
CA ILE A 358 -9.64 -6.63 12.50
C ILE A 358 -11.03 -6.24 13.04
N GLY A 359 -11.59 -7.03 13.96
CA GLY A 359 -12.88 -6.74 14.58
C GLY A 359 -14.08 -6.99 13.66
N THR A 360 -13.98 -7.97 12.75
CA THR A 360 -15.03 -8.31 11.80
C THR A 360 -15.32 -9.82 11.76
N THR A 361 -16.19 -10.27 10.86
CA THR A 361 -16.56 -11.68 10.72
C THR A 361 -15.73 -12.37 9.64
N VAL A 362 -15.51 -13.68 9.81
CA VAL A 362 -14.66 -14.50 8.93
C VAL A 362 -15.23 -14.65 7.52
N ALA A 363 -16.56 -14.60 7.35
CA ALA A 363 -17.29 -14.63 6.08
C ALA A 363 -16.64 -15.56 5.02
N ASP A 364 -16.61 -15.15 3.75
CA ASP A 364 -16.02 -15.90 2.65
C ASP A 364 -14.50 -15.62 2.49
N ARG A 365 -13.83 -15.15 3.54
CA ARG A 365 -12.41 -14.72 3.50
C ARG A 365 -11.43 -15.89 3.61
N ALA A 366 -11.88 -17.02 4.16
CA ALA A 366 -11.00 -18.14 4.53
C ALA A 366 -10.29 -18.76 3.32
N ASP A 367 -10.97 -18.86 2.17
CA ASP A 367 -10.38 -19.47 0.99
C ASP A 367 -9.21 -18.65 0.43
N LYS A 368 -9.27 -17.34 0.59
CA LYS A 368 -8.21 -16.41 0.18
C LYS A 368 -6.99 -16.54 1.07
N PHE A 369 -7.20 -16.70 2.38
CA PHE A 369 -6.14 -17.05 3.30
C PHE A 369 -5.45 -18.38 2.95
N LYS A 370 -6.23 -19.44 2.71
CA LYS A 370 -5.68 -20.75 2.31
C LYS A 370 -4.87 -20.67 1.01
N LEU A 371 -5.36 -19.93 0.02
CA LEU A 371 -4.64 -19.69 -1.24
C LEU A 371 -3.33 -18.94 -1.01
N ALA A 372 -3.32 -17.95 -0.12
CA ALA A 372 -2.12 -17.19 0.23
C ALA A 372 -1.09 -18.07 0.94
N VAL A 373 -1.50 -18.88 1.92
CA VAL A 373 -0.61 -19.84 2.61
C VAL A 373 0.04 -20.77 1.59
N LYS A 374 -0.76 -21.35 0.68
CA LYS A 374 -0.24 -22.22 -0.38
C LYS A 374 0.73 -21.49 -1.31
N GLY A 375 0.41 -20.27 -1.74
CA GLY A 375 1.26 -19.48 -2.64
C GLY A 375 2.61 -19.14 -2.01
N LEU A 376 2.62 -18.90 -0.71
CA LEU A 376 3.82 -18.66 0.10
C LEU A 376 4.59 -19.93 0.48
N GLY A 377 4.17 -21.10 -0.02
CA GLY A 377 4.83 -22.39 0.27
C GLY A 377 4.56 -22.95 1.67
N GLY A 378 3.60 -22.39 2.41
CA GLY A 378 3.21 -22.87 3.72
C GLY A 378 2.28 -24.08 3.67
N THR A 379 2.17 -24.75 4.82
CA THR A 379 1.20 -25.83 5.06
C THR A 379 0.18 -25.39 6.11
N LEU A 380 -1.08 -25.80 5.95
CA LEU A 380 -2.11 -25.59 6.96
C LEU A 380 -2.06 -26.73 7.98
N ALA A 381 -2.27 -26.40 9.25
CA ALA A 381 -2.53 -27.39 10.29
C ALA A 381 -3.83 -28.14 9.93
N ALA A 382 -3.80 -29.47 10.10
CA ALA A 382 -4.93 -30.34 9.84
C ALA A 382 -6.10 -30.10 10.80
#